data_AF-A0A7J6F977-F1
#
_entry.id   AF-A0A7J6F977-F1
#
_cell.length_a   1.000
_cell.length_b   1.000
_cell.length_c   1.000
_cell.angle_alpha   90.00
_cell.angle_beta   90.00
_cell.angle_gamma   90.00
#
_symmetry.space_group_name_H-M   'P 1'
#
loop_
_entity.id
_entity.type
_entity.pdbx_description
1 polymer ?
#
loop_
_entity_poly.entity_id
_entity_poly.type
_entity_poly.pdbx_seq_one_letter_code
_entity_poly.pdbx_strand_id
1 'polypeptide(L)' 'MDGDVQTVYQGRIETGAFLHKFQWLKDDEIGYVPFGWNFLEWHNKVVEGDSNTYLKVAHYTQGGPWFEAWKHYEFANL' A
#
# COMPACT_ATOMS: atom_id res chain seq x y z
N MET A 1 13.41 -46.36 -0.22
CA MET A 1 12.63 -45.53 0.70
C MET A 1 13.61 -45.08 1.76
N ASP A 2 14.12 -43.87 1.63
CA ASP A 2 14.75 -43.13 2.73
C ASP A 2 14.29 -41.69 2.53
N GLY A 3 13.35 -41.30 3.37
CA GLY A 3 12.71 -40.00 3.30
C GLY A 3 13.48 -39.01 4.15
N ASP A 4 13.79 -37.86 3.56
CA ASP A 4 13.94 -36.64 4.32
C ASP A 4 12.76 -35.73 3.98
N VAL A 5 11.74 -35.89 4.80
CA VAL A 5 10.65 -34.94 4.96
C VAL A 5 11.24 -33.67 5.58
N GLN A 6 10.82 -32.53 5.05
CA GLN A 6 10.88 -31.19 5.64
C GLN A 6 12.22 -30.44 5.62
N THR A 7 12.41 -29.62 4.58
CA THR A 7 12.94 -28.27 4.83
C THR A 7 11.73 -27.34 5.02
N VAL A 8 11.18 -27.34 6.24
CA VAL A 8 10.26 -26.30 6.70
C VAL A 8 10.96 -24.96 6.54
N TYR A 9 10.27 -23.97 5.97
CA TYR A 9 10.62 -22.55 5.88
C TYR A 9 11.86 -22.15 6.69
N GLN A 10 12.98 -21.86 6.02
CA GLN A 10 14.06 -21.08 6.61
C GLN A 10 13.53 -19.66 6.86
N GLY A 11 12.91 -19.43 8.01
CA GLY A 11 12.55 -18.09 8.45
C GLY A 11 13.82 -17.25 8.60
N ARG A 12 13.88 -16.07 7.97
CA ARG A 12 15.01 -15.16 8.15
C ARG A 12 15.10 -14.77 9.63
N ILE A 13 16.23 -15.07 10.25
CA ILE A 13 16.54 -14.69 11.64
C ILE A 13 17.12 -13.28 11.63
N GLU A 14 16.28 -12.30 11.31
CA GLU A 14 16.66 -10.89 11.27
C GLU A 14 15.78 -10.08 12.21
N THR A 15 16.24 -8.87 12.58
CA THR A 15 15.41 -7.98 13.40
C THR A 15 14.11 -7.63 12.69
N GLY A 16 13.03 -7.43 13.44
CA GLY A 16 11.76 -6.97 12.87
C GLY A 16 11.94 -5.69 12.05
N ALA A 17 12.78 -4.75 12.52
CA ALA A 17 13.07 -3.52 11.79
C ALA A 17 13.76 -3.77 10.43
N PHE A 18 14.66 -4.74 10.34
CA PHE A 18 15.27 -5.14 9.07
C PHE A 18 14.23 -5.76 8.12
N LEU A 19 13.39 -6.66 8.65
CA LEU A 19 12.37 -7.36 7.86
C LEU A 19 11.31 -6.42 7.29
N HIS A 20 10.84 -5.42 8.05
CA HIS A 20 9.82 -4.46 7.59
C HIS A 20 10.28 -3.54 6.46
N LYS A 21 11.60 -3.36 6.29
CA LYS A 21 12.16 -2.46 5.28
C LYS A 21 12.42 -3.14 3.93
N PHE A 22 12.23 -4.46 3.84
CA PHE A 22 12.45 -5.22 2.61
C PHE A 22 13.86 -5.05 1.99
N GLN A 23 14.88 -4.75 2.80
CA GLN A 23 16.21 -4.36 2.30
C GLN A 23 16.97 -5.46 1.55
N TRP A 24 16.49 -6.70 1.58
CA TRP A 24 17.08 -7.80 0.83
C TRP A 24 16.60 -7.89 -0.62
N LEU A 25 15.56 -7.14 -0.99
CA LEU A 25 15.06 -7.04 -2.36
C LEU A 25 15.76 -5.89 -3.08
N LYS A 26 15.97 -6.03 -4.38
CA LYS A 26 16.25 -4.91 -5.28
C LYS A 26 14.94 -4.15 -5.57
N ASP A 27 15.05 -2.87 -5.90
CA ASP A 27 13.88 -2.02 -6.18
C ASP A 27 12.96 -2.60 -7.27
N ASP A 28 13.54 -3.22 -8.31
CA ASP A 28 12.79 -3.85 -9.41
C ASP A 28 12.05 -5.14 -9.01
N GLU A 29 12.46 -5.77 -7.90
CA GLU A 29 11.78 -6.94 -7.33
C GLU A 29 10.59 -6.55 -6.44
N ILE A 30 10.52 -5.30 -5.97
CA ILE A 30 9.39 -4.78 -5.18
C ILE A 30 8.19 -4.50 -6.09
N GLY A 31 8.45 -4.00 -7.30
CA GLY A 31 7.42 -3.66 -8.28
C GLY A 31 6.71 -2.33 -8.00
N TYR A 32 5.65 -2.06 -8.77
CA TYR A 32 4.86 -0.83 -8.68
C TYR A 32 3.49 -1.07 -8.05
N VAL A 33 3.08 -0.14 -7.18
CA VAL A 33 1.71 -0.09 -6.64
C VAL A 33 0.94 1.01 -7.37
N PRO A 34 -0.17 0.68 -8.06
CA PRO A 34 -1.02 1.68 -8.70
C PRO A 34 -1.47 2.78 -7.73
N PHE A 35 -1.40 4.04 -8.16
CA PHE A 35 -1.69 5.17 -7.27
C PHE A 35 -3.10 5.16 -6.69
N GLY A 36 -4.07 4.46 -7.30
CA GLY A 36 -5.40 4.27 -6.71
C GLY A 36 -5.38 3.60 -5.32
N TRP A 37 -4.35 2.80 -5.02
CA TRP A 37 -4.12 2.19 -3.69
C TRP A 37 -3.37 3.10 -2.71
N ASN A 38 -2.93 4.28 -3.16
CA ASN A 38 -2.33 5.34 -2.36
C ASN A 38 -2.79 6.70 -2.92
N PHE A 39 -4.10 6.88 -3.04
CA PHE A 39 -4.66 8.01 -3.76
C PHE A 39 -4.57 9.25 -2.87
N LEU A 40 -3.68 10.17 -3.24
CA LEU A 40 -3.50 11.45 -2.59
C LEU A 40 -4.68 12.35 -2.93
N GLU A 41 -5.55 12.58 -1.96
CA GLU A 41 -6.85 13.23 -2.10
C GLU A 41 -6.79 14.63 -2.77
N TRP A 42 -5.69 15.36 -2.56
CA TRP A 42 -5.47 16.70 -3.11
C TRP A 42 -4.70 16.74 -4.44
N HIS A 43 -4.08 15.62 -4.84
CA HIS A 43 -3.16 15.60 -5.98
C HIS A 43 -3.64 14.71 -7.13
N ASN A 44 -4.22 13.55 -6.80
CA ASN A 44 -4.65 12.60 -7.81
C ASN A 44 -6.05 12.92 -8.33
N LYS A 45 -6.32 12.48 -9.57
CA LYS A 45 -7.61 12.64 -10.23
C LYS A 45 -8.00 11.33 -10.88
N VAL A 46 -9.29 11.02 -10.81
CA VAL A 46 -9.89 9.95 -11.61
C VAL A 46 -10.03 10.44 -13.04
N VAL A 47 -9.57 9.64 -13.99
CA VAL A 47 -9.75 9.87 -15.42
C VAL A 47 -11.00 9.13 -15.87
N GLU A 48 -11.93 9.85 -16.48
CA GLU A 48 -13.16 9.26 -16.99
C GLU A 48 -12.85 8.16 -18.01
N GLY A 49 -13.44 6.98 -17.81
CA GLY A 49 -13.24 5.81 -18.67
C GLY A 49 -11.99 4.98 -18.38
N ASP A 50 -11.11 5.39 -17.44
CA ASP A 50 -9.95 4.58 -17.02
C ASP A 50 -10.09 4.12 -15.56
N SER A 51 -10.52 2.87 -15.39
CA SER A 51 -10.70 2.24 -14.08
C SER A 51 -9.39 2.05 -13.30
N ASN A 52 -8.22 2.14 -13.93
CA ASN A 52 -6.93 2.06 -13.22
C ASN A 52 -6.63 3.30 -12.39
N THR A 53 -7.32 4.41 -12.69
CA THR A 53 -7.19 5.67 -11.95
C THR A 53 -8.15 5.80 -10.78
N TYR A 54 -9.05 4.81 -10.60
CA TYR A 54 -10.09 4.88 -9.59
C TYR A 54 -9.48 4.76 -8.19
N LEU A 55 -9.99 5.60 -7.29
CA LEU A 55 -9.65 5.56 -5.88
C LEU A 55 -10.07 4.22 -5.27
N LYS A 56 -9.12 3.53 -4.66
CA LYS A 56 -9.33 2.29 -3.88
C LYS A 56 -9.04 2.52 -2.41
N VAL A 57 -8.02 3.32 -2.10
CA VAL A 57 -7.66 3.76 -0.75
C VAL A 57 -7.30 5.24 -0.80
N ALA A 58 -7.98 6.03 0.01
CA ALA A 58 -7.68 7.45 0.20
C ALA A 58 -6.51 7.63 1.17
N HIS A 59 -5.52 8.44 0.79
CA HIS A 59 -4.47 8.91 1.67
C HIS A 59 -4.71 10.40 1.94
N TYR A 60 -5.28 10.70 3.11
CA TYR A 60 -5.51 12.07 3.58
C TYR A 60 -4.21 12.68 4.10
N THR A 61 -3.66 13.65 3.37
CA THR A 61 -2.37 14.28 3.73
C THR A 61 -2.56 15.59 4.48
N GLN A 62 -3.69 16.27 4.29
CA GLN A 62 -4.01 17.54 4.97
C GLN A 62 -4.95 17.37 6.17
N GLY A 63 -5.54 16.18 6.33
CA GLY A 63 -6.50 15.85 7.38
C GLY A 63 -7.71 15.12 6.80
N GLY A 64 -8.20 14.11 7.52
CA GLY A 64 -9.34 13.32 7.09
C GLY A 64 -10.67 13.83 7.63
N PRO A 65 -11.79 13.22 7.21
CA PRO A 65 -13.16 13.66 7.51
C PRO A 65 -13.53 13.61 9.00
N TRP A 66 -12.68 13.04 9.85
CA TRP A 66 -12.83 13.07 11.31
C TRP A 66 -12.51 14.43 11.94
N PHE A 67 -11.87 15.34 11.21
CA PHE A 67 -11.66 16.72 11.66
C PHE A 67 -12.79 17.62 11.19
N GLU A 68 -13.26 18.53 12.05
CA GLU A 68 -14.36 19.45 11.73
C GLU A 68 -14.11 20.25 10.44
N ALA A 69 -12.87 20.73 10.26
CA ALA A 69 -12.47 21.51 9.09
C ALA A 69 -12.56 20.72 7.77
N TRP A 70 -12.61 19.38 7.82
CA TRP A 70 -12.47 18.49 6.66
C TRP A 70 -13.71 17.62 6.39
N LYS A 71 -14.81 17.83 7.14
CA LYS A 71 -16.08 17.07 6.97
C LYS A 71 -16.81 17.32 5.65
N HIS A 72 -16.55 18.44 5.00
CA HIS A 72 -17.21 18.82 3.73
C HIS A 72 -16.41 18.42 2.48
N TYR A 73 -15.32 17.67 2.65
CA TYR A 73 -14.43 17.35 1.54
C TYR A 73 -14.98 16.24 0.64
N GLU A 74 -14.52 16.20 -0.62
CA GLU A 74 -15.06 15.37 -1.73
C GLU A 74 -15.20 13.88 -1.37
N PHE A 75 -14.28 13.36 -0.56
CA PHE A 75 -14.22 11.96 -0.15
C PHE A 75 -14.69 11.69 1.28
N ALA A 76 -15.28 12.69 1.94
CA ALA A 76 -15.68 12.59 3.35
C ALA A 76 -16.80 11.56 3.63
N ASN A 77 -17.54 11.17 2.58
CA ASN A 77 -18.67 10.24 2.65
C ASN A 77 -18.42 8.93 1.87
N LEU A 78 -17.16 8.60 1.57
CA LEU A 78 -16.79 7.30 1.00
C LEU A 78 -17.04 6.14 1.97
#